data_AF-E1X027-F1
#
_entry.id   AF-E1X027-F1
#
_cell.length_a   1.000
_cell.length_b   1.000
_cell.length_c   1.000
_cell.angle_alpha   90.00
_cell.angle_beta   90.00
_cell.angle_gamma   90.00
#
_symmetry.space_group_name_H-M   'P 1'
#
loop_
_entity.id
_entity.type
_entity.pdbx_description
1 polymer ?
#
loop_
_entity_poly.entity_id
_entity_poly.type
_entity_poly.pdbx_seq_one_letter_code
_entity_poly.pdbx_strand_id
1 'polypeptide(L)'
;MVGSPKPYTNQTPTVAIYLFLLHIFFNNPKENIGILRKLYLNFDLSMSKISELTEGKWPKTSIIEALQAHGIKKSDTPIPSKPKYGYKVENGELVLCEKEQKIIKLILELHDQDNSLRNIARILNEKKIKGKYGGLWDKSVISTIIKRETKQEE
;
A
#
# COMPACT_ATOMS: atom_id res chain seq x y z
N MET A 1 7.98 -55.29 -5.34
CA MET A 1 8.83 -54.26 -4.71
C MET A 1 8.75 -53.00 -5.56
N VAL A 2 7.85 -52.08 -5.22
CA VAL A 2 7.64 -50.83 -5.96
C VAL A 2 8.17 -49.71 -5.06
N GLY A 3 9.25 -49.06 -5.50
CA GLY A 3 9.90 -47.99 -4.76
C GLY A 3 9.02 -46.75 -4.69
N SER A 4 8.73 -46.29 -3.48
CA SER A 4 8.07 -45.01 -3.24
C SER A 4 8.96 -43.86 -3.75
N PRO A 5 8.41 -42.86 -4.45
CA PRO A 5 9.17 -41.67 -4.81
C PRO A 5 9.49 -40.86 -3.54
N LYS A 6 10.77 -40.51 -3.38
CA LYS A 6 11.25 -39.65 -2.28
C LYS A 6 10.54 -38.29 -2.34
N PRO A 7 10.18 -37.68 -1.19
CA PRO A 7 9.56 -36.37 -1.16
C PRO A 7 10.53 -35.32 -1.71
N TYR A 8 10.01 -34.48 -2.61
CA TYR A 8 10.71 -33.33 -3.19
C TYR A 8 11.36 -32.48 -2.10
N THR A 9 12.65 -32.24 -2.28
CA THR A 9 13.50 -31.48 -1.37
C THR A 9 13.11 -29.99 -1.36
N ASN A 10 12.95 -29.42 -0.16
CA ASN A 10 12.80 -27.99 0.10
C ASN A 10 14.11 -27.22 -0.20
N GLN A 11 14.57 -27.23 -1.44
CA GLN A 11 15.54 -26.25 -1.92
C GLN A 11 14.76 -25.20 -2.71
N THR A 12 14.82 -23.93 -2.31
CA THR A 12 14.92 -22.73 -3.18
C THR A 12 14.56 -21.38 -2.51
N PRO A 13 14.84 -21.06 -1.23
CA PRO A 13 14.92 -19.65 -0.86
C PRO A 13 16.12 -18.99 -1.56
N THR A 14 17.27 -19.68 -1.65
CA THR A 14 18.51 -19.14 -2.20
C THR A 14 18.43 -18.86 -3.70
N VAL A 15 17.83 -19.75 -4.49
CA VAL A 15 17.70 -19.57 -5.95
C VAL A 15 16.69 -18.46 -6.26
N ALA A 16 15.57 -18.38 -5.53
CA ALA A 16 14.60 -17.30 -5.71
C ALA A 16 15.19 -15.94 -5.32
N ILE A 17 15.95 -15.86 -4.22
CA ILE A 17 16.68 -14.65 -3.83
C ILE A 17 17.74 -14.30 -4.88
N TYR A 18 18.50 -15.28 -5.40
CA TYR A 18 19.52 -15.04 -6.43
C TYR A 18 18.92 -14.58 -7.76
N LEU A 19 17.80 -15.17 -8.20
CA LEU A 19 17.07 -14.73 -9.40
C LEU A 19 16.43 -13.35 -9.20
N PHE A 20 15.93 -13.05 -8.00
CA PHE A 20 15.41 -11.73 -7.64
C PHE A 20 16.53 -10.67 -7.63
N LEU A 21 17.70 -11.00 -7.10
CA LEU A 21 18.90 -10.17 -7.15
C LEU A 21 19.37 -9.99 -8.60
N LEU A 22 19.50 -11.07 -9.40
CA LEU A 22 19.86 -10.99 -10.81
C LEU A 22 18.89 -10.10 -11.61
N HIS A 23 17.59 -10.22 -11.38
CA HIS A 23 16.57 -9.39 -12.04
C HIS A 23 16.69 -7.90 -11.66
N ILE A 24 17.07 -7.59 -10.43
CA ILE A 24 17.38 -6.22 -9.98
C ILE A 24 18.65 -5.71 -10.65
N PHE A 25 19.68 -6.55 -10.77
CA PHE A 25 21.02 -6.13 -11.14
C PHE A 25 21.30 -6.08 -12.65
N PHE A 26 20.55 -6.77 -13.50
CA PHE A 26 20.79 -6.78 -14.95
C PHE A 26 19.86 -5.86 -15.76
N ASN A 27 18.69 -5.51 -15.24
CA ASN A 27 17.68 -4.77 -15.99
C ASN A 27 17.61 -3.28 -15.60
N ASN A 28 17.24 -2.43 -16.56
CA ASN A 28 17.20 -0.98 -16.40
C ASN A 28 16.17 -0.56 -15.33
N PRO A 29 16.38 0.53 -14.55
CA PRO A 29 15.36 1.04 -13.62
C PRO A 29 13.98 1.25 -14.27
N LYS A 30 13.93 1.57 -15.57
CA LYS A 30 12.67 1.69 -16.34
C LYS A 30 11.89 0.37 -16.44
N GLU A 31 12.59 -0.75 -16.58
CA GLU A 31 12.00 -2.10 -16.67
C GLU A 31 11.64 -2.64 -15.29
N ASN A 32 12.28 -2.13 -14.24
CA ASN A 32 12.12 -2.53 -12.85
C ASN A 32 11.37 -1.49 -12.00
N ILE A 33 10.38 -0.80 -12.59
CA ILE A 33 9.75 0.36 -11.96
C ILE A 33 9.13 0.05 -10.60
N GLY A 34 8.54 -1.12 -10.41
CA GLY A 34 7.95 -1.52 -9.12
C GLY A 34 8.99 -1.63 -7.99
N ILE A 35 10.22 -2.02 -8.31
CA ILE A 35 11.32 -2.11 -7.34
C ILE A 35 11.88 -0.71 -7.07
N LEU A 36 12.14 0.07 -8.13
CA LEU A 36 12.58 1.45 -8.01
C LEU A 36 11.62 2.26 -7.14
N ARG A 37 10.31 2.10 -7.37
CA ARG A 37 9.26 2.77 -6.63
C ARG A 37 9.23 2.36 -5.16
N LYS A 38 9.42 1.06 -4.84
CA LYS A 38 9.57 0.60 -3.45
C LYS A 38 10.78 1.22 -2.77
N LEU A 39 11.95 1.21 -3.41
CA LEU A 39 13.17 1.81 -2.86
C LEU A 39 13.02 3.32 -2.64
N TYR A 40 12.44 4.02 -3.60
CA TYR A 40 12.33 5.47 -3.60
C TYR A 40 11.21 6.00 -2.69
N LEU A 41 10.03 5.37 -2.68
CA LEU A 41 8.86 5.82 -1.93
C LEU A 41 8.68 5.07 -0.60
N ASN A 42 8.76 3.73 -0.58
CA ASN A 42 8.47 2.97 0.64
C ASN A 42 9.64 2.98 1.63
N PHE A 43 10.86 2.87 1.12
CA PHE A 43 12.08 2.92 1.93
C PHE A 43 12.66 4.34 2.05
N ASP A 44 12.00 5.33 1.43
CA ASP A 44 12.38 6.75 1.42
C ASP A 44 13.84 7.03 0.99
N LEU A 45 14.44 6.13 0.20
CA LEU A 45 15.83 6.25 -0.19
C LEU A 45 16.03 7.39 -1.21
N SER A 46 17.16 8.10 -1.09
CA SER A 46 17.57 9.06 -2.11
C SER A 46 18.05 8.35 -3.37
N MET A 47 17.98 9.01 -4.53
CA MET A 47 18.50 8.48 -5.79
C MET A 47 19.99 8.08 -5.68
N SER A 48 20.76 8.84 -4.90
CA SER A 48 22.16 8.51 -4.59
C SER A 48 22.29 7.23 -3.81
N LYS A 49 21.47 7.03 -2.78
CA LYS A 49 21.51 5.82 -1.97
C LYS A 49 21.02 4.60 -2.73
N ILE A 50 20.02 4.76 -3.60
CA ILE A 50 19.57 3.70 -4.53
C ILE A 50 20.72 3.31 -5.45
N SER A 51 21.40 4.29 -6.06
CA SER A 51 22.55 4.03 -6.93
C SER A 51 23.66 3.26 -6.19
N GLU A 52 24.00 3.67 -4.96
CA GLU A 52 24.96 2.98 -4.09
C GLU A 52 24.53 1.54 -3.76
N LEU A 53 23.26 1.34 -3.37
CA LEU A 53 22.71 0.01 -3.06
C LEU A 53 22.66 -0.92 -4.26
N THR A 54 22.54 -0.36 -5.47
CA THR A 54 22.64 -1.12 -6.72
C THR A 54 24.09 -1.31 -7.20
N GLU A 55 25.08 -1.00 -6.35
CA GLU A 55 26.51 -1.07 -6.68
C GLU A 55 26.87 -0.23 -7.92
N GLY A 56 26.18 0.90 -8.13
CA GLY A 56 26.38 1.78 -9.28
C GLY A 56 25.75 1.31 -10.59
N LYS A 57 25.10 0.13 -10.62
CA LYS A 57 24.45 -0.41 -11.83
C LYS A 57 23.25 0.42 -12.27
N TRP A 58 22.56 1.09 -11.34
CA TRP A 58 21.57 2.10 -11.67
C TRP A 58 22.19 3.49 -11.46
N PRO A 59 22.68 4.14 -12.53
CA PRO A 59 23.19 5.50 -12.40
C PRO A 59 22.06 6.47 -12.07
N LYS A 60 22.39 7.53 -11.33
CA LYS A 60 21.41 8.54 -10.87
C LYS A 60 20.58 9.10 -12.02
N THR A 61 21.19 9.34 -13.19
CA THR A 61 20.52 9.84 -14.39
C THR A 61 19.44 8.88 -14.89
N SER A 62 19.73 7.58 -14.99
CA SER A 62 18.74 6.58 -15.39
C SER A 62 17.61 6.41 -14.36
N ILE A 63 17.92 6.56 -13.08
CA ILE A 63 16.90 6.60 -12.02
C ILE A 63 15.98 7.81 -12.22
N ILE A 64 16.55 9.00 -12.42
CA ILE A 64 15.79 10.24 -12.67
C ILE A 64 14.89 10.08 -13.89
N GLU A 65 15.43 9.59 -15.02
CA GLU A 65 14.65 9.36 -16.23
C GLU A 65 13.51 8.37 -16.00
N ALA A 66 13.75 7.29 -15.25
CA ALA A 66 12.72 6.30 -14.96
C ALA A 66 11.61 6.88 -14.07
N LEU A 67 11.97 7.67 -13.06
CA LEU A 67 11.02 8.37 -12.20
C LEU A 67 10.19 9.38 -13.00
N GLN A 68 10.83 10.18 -13.86
CA GLN A 68 10.16 11.16 -14.71
C GLN A 68 9.21 10.50 -15.72
N ALA A 69 9.67 9.45 -16.41
CA ALA A 69 8.86 8.73 -17.40
C ALA A 69 7.58 8.11 -16.80
N HIS A 70 7.62 7.74 -15.51
CA HIS A 70 6.48 7.16 -14.81
C HIS A 70 5.76 8.13 -13.87
N GLY A 71 6.12 9.42 -13.90
CA GLY A 71 5.49 10.44 -13.06
C GLY A 71 5.68 10.26 -11.56
N ILE A 72 6.69 9.49 -11.14
CA ILE A 72 6.96 9.20 -9.72
C ILE A 72 7.65 10.40 -9.09
N LYS A 73 7.01 10.98 -8.08
CA LYS A 73 7.56 12.07 -7.27
C LYS A 73 7.49 11.68 -5.79
N LYS A 74 8.49 12.05 -4.99
CA LYS A 74 8.32 12.02 -3.54
C LYS A 74 7.24 13.03 -3.19
N SER A 75 6.17 12.58 -2.53
CA SER A 75 5.22 13.49 -1.91
C SER A 75 5.91 14.16 -0.73
N ASP A 76 5.73 15.48 -0.58
CA ASP A 76 6.24 16.21 0.59
C ASP A 76 5.63 15.70 1.90
N THR A 77 4.45 15.08 1.82
CA THR A 77 3.83 14.36 2.93
C THR A 77 4.32 12.91 3.00
N PRO A 78 4.93 12.49 4.12
CA PRO A 78 5.26 11.09 4.34
C PRO A 78 4.02 10.21 4.25
N ILE A 79 4.11 9.12 3.50
CA ILE A 79 3.02 8.14 3.43
C ILE A 79 2.90 7.51 4.83
N PRO A 80 1.72 7.57 5.47
CA PRO A 80 1.57 7.03 6.79
C PRO A 80 1.73 5.51 6.76
N SER A 81 2.58 4.98 7.66
CA SER A 81 2.78 3.53 7.84
C SER A 81 1.46 2.76 8.07
N LYS A 82 0.47 3.44 8.66
CA LYS A 82 -0.90 2.95 8.80
C LYS A 82 -1.83 3.81 7.96
N PRO A 83 -2.25 3.37 6.75
CA PRO A 83 -3.19 4.14 5.95
C PRO A 83 -4.53 4.25 6.66
N LYS A 84 -5.22 5.38 6.47
CA LYS A 84 -6.54 5.60 7.06
C LYS A 84 -7.59 4.67 6.41
N TYR A 85 -8.75 4.47 7.05
CA TYR A 85 -9.85 3.74 6.41
C TYR A 85 -10.32 4.48 5.14
N GLY A 86 -10.60 3.75 4.07
CA GLY A 86 -10.87 4.28 2.74
C GLY A 86 -9.66 4.30 1.80
N TYR A 87 -8.46 4.10 2.34
CA TYR A 87 -7.21 4.25 1.61
C TYR A 87 -6.30 3.05 1.83
N LYS A 88 -5.52 2.70 0.81
CA LYS A 88 -4.49 1.66 0.87
C LYS A 88 -3.19 2.25 0.32
N VAL A 89 -2.07 1.76 0.82
CA VAL A 89 -0.78 2.09 0.22
C VAL A 89 -0.51 1.03 -0.83
N GLU A 90 -0.56 1.43 -2.10
CA GLU A 90 -0.14 0.58 -3.21
C GLU A 90 1.04 1.22 -3.90
N ASN A 91 2.13 0.47 -4.00
CA ASN A 91 3.36 0.93 -4.61
C ASN A 91 3.88 2.26 -4.04
N GLY A 92 3.63 2.59 -2.77
CA GLY A 92 4.09 3.86 -2.20
C GLY A 92 3.31 5.08 -2.67
N GLU A 93 2.08 4.90 -3.18
CA GLU A 93 1.10 5.97 -3.23
C GLU A 93 -0.12 5.59 -2.38
N LEU A 94 -0.79 6.62 -1.87
CA LEU A 94 -2.05 6.46 -1.17
C LEU A 94 -3.17 6.34 -2.21
N VAL A 95 -3.65 5.13 -2.43
CA VAL A 95 -4.71 4.80 -3.40
C VAL A 95 -6.03 4.60 -2.68
N LEU A 96 -7.13 5.00 -3.30
CA LEU A 96 -8.47 4.76 -2.78
C LEU A 96 -8.81 3.27 -2.79
N CYS A 97 -9.36 2.75 -1.69
CA CYS A 97 -9.88 1.40 -1.63
C CYS A 97 -11.39 1.42 -1.87
N GLU A 98 -11.85 1.06 -3.07
CA GLU A 98 -13.26 1.15 -3.46
C GLU A 98 -14.23 0.50 -2.47
N LYS A 99 -13.86 -0.66 -1.90
CA LYS A 99 -14.69 -1.36 -0.91
C LYS A 99 -14.85 -0.54 0.37
N GLU A 100 -13.76 -0.01 0.91
CA GLU A 100 -13.80 0.84 2.11
C GLU A 100 -14.48 2.20 1.81
N GLN A 101 -14.31 2.73 0.61
CA GLN A 101 -14.96 3.98 0.16
C GLN A 101 -16.48 3.85 0.09
N LYS A 102 -17.01 2.70 -0.37
CA LYS A 102 -18.47 2.43 -0.32
C LYS A 102 -19.00 2.46 1.12
N ILE A 103 -18.22 1.98 2.08
CA ILE A 103 -18.61 2.02 3.50
C ILE A 103 -18.53 3.45 4.05
N ILE A 104 -17.56 4.25 3.63
CA ILE A 104 -17.49 5.67 3.99
C ILE A 104 -18.73 6.41 3.48
N LYS A 105 -19.13 6.19 2.23
CA LYS A 105 -20.36 6.77 1.67
C LYS A 105 -21.60 6.37 2.49
N LEU A 106 -21.73 5.08 2.81
CA LEU A 106 -22.81 4.59 3.68
C LEU A 106 -22.81 5.27 5.06
N ILE A 107 -21.63 5.51 5.65
CA ILE A 107 -21.51 6.21 6.95
C ILE A 107 -22.02 7.64 6.84
N LEU A 108 -21.66 8.36 5.77
CA LEU A 108 -22.11 9.73 5.52
C LEU A 108 -23.62 9.77 5.29
N GLU A 109 -24.15 8.90 4.43
CA GLU A 109 -25.59 8.79 4.17
C GLU A 109 -26.40 8.52 5.46
N LEU A 110 -25.92 7.62 6.33
CA LEU A 110 -26.57 7.34 7.60
C LEU A 110 -26.50 8.55 8.55
N HIS A 111 -25.39 9.29 8.54
CA HIS A 111 -25.22 10.50 9.33
C HIS A 111 -26.16 11.62 8.86
N ASP A 112 -26.33 11.78 7.55
CA ASP A 112 -27.24 12.76 6.95
C ASP A 112 -28.72 12.45 7.24
N GLN A 113 -29.03 11.19 7.58
CA GLN A 113 -30.34 10.76 8.08
C GLN A 113 -30.52 10.97 9.60
N ASP A 114 -29.72 11.83 10.22
CA ASP A 114 -29.71 12.13 11.66
C ASP A 114 -29.47 10.91 12.58
N ASN A 115 -28.85 9.84 12.07
CA ASN A 115 -28.49 8.71 12.93
C ASN A 115 -27.36 9.10 13.89
N SER A 116 -27.56 8.84 15.18
CA SER A 116 -26.48 8.99 16.16
C SER A 116 -25.27 8.11 15.81
N LEU A 117 -24.06 8.58 16.11
CA LEU A 117 -22.81 7.84 15.88
C LEU A 117 -22.81 6.42 16.47
N ARG A 118 -23.47 6.23 17.62
CA ARG A 118 -23.63 4.91 18.25
C ARG A 118 -24.55 4.00 17.43
N ASN A 119 -25.63 4.56 16.88
CA ASN A 119 -26.54 3.81 16.03
C ASN A 119 -25.85 3.38 14.73
N ILE A 120 -25.07 4.27 14.10
CA ILE A 120 -24.28 3.95 12.90
C ILE A 120 -23.31 2.79 13.19
N ALA A 121 -22.56 2.86 14.31
CA ALA A 121 -21.67 1.77 14.72
C ALA A 121 -22.41 0.44 14.87
N ARG A 122 -23.57 0.45 15.54
CA ARG A 122 -24.42 -0.72 15.70
C ARG A 122 -24.85 -1.29 14.36
N ILE A 123 -25.37 -0.47 13.45
CA ILE A 123 -25.82 -0.88 12.11
C ILE A 123 -24.69 -1.56 11.33
N LEU A 124 -23.48 -0.98 11.35
CA LEU A 124 -22.32 -1.55 10.65
C LEU A 124 -21.89 -2.89 11.24
N ASN A 125 -21.89 -3.00 12.57
CA ASN A 125 -21.53 -4.23 13.28
C ASN A 125 -22.59 -5.34 13.07
N GLU A 126 -23.88 -5.01 13.07
CA GLU A 126 -24.99 -5.94 12.77
C GLU A 126 -24.91 -6.44 11.33
N LYS A 127 -24.53 -5.58 10.38
CA LYS A 127 -24.23 -5.96 8.99
C LYS A 127 -22.94 -6.75 8.82
N LYS A 128 -22.22 -7.07 9.91
CA LYS A 128 -20.93 -7.80 9.93
C LYS A 128 -19.83 -7.12 9.11
N ILE A 129 -19.91 -5.80 8.93
CA ILE A 129 -18.88 -5.02 8.24
C ILE A 129 -17.74 -4.80 9.22
N LYS A 130 -16.55 -5.28 8.88
CA LYS A 130 -15.37 -5.12 9.72
C LYS A 130 -14.64 -3.80 9.42
N GLY A 131 -14.05 -3.21 10.45
CA GLY A 131 -13.10 -2.10 10.30
C GLY A 131 -11.79 -2.55 9.64
N LYS A 132 -10.88 -1.60 9.38
CA LYS A 132 -9.65 -1.80 8.60
C LYS A 132 -8.84 -3.04 8.98
N TYR A 133 -8.67 -3.26 10.28
CA TYR A 133 -7.85 -4.32 10.86
C TYR A 133 -8.72 -5.44 11.48
N GLY A 134 -9.96 -5.59 11.01
CA GLY A 134 -10.86 -6.66 11.47
C GLY A 134 -11.64 -6.37 12.76
N GLY A 135 -11.43 -5.21 13.38
CA GLY A 135 -12.15 -4.78 14.60
C GLY A 135 -13.59 -4.34 14.35
N LEU A 136 -14.37 -4.25 15.44
CA LEU A 136 -15.72 -3.69 15.44
C LEU A 136 -15.69 -2.17 15.27
N TRP A 137 -16.79 -1.62 14.75
CA TRP A 137 -16.99 -0.18 14.65
C TRP A 137 -17.29 0.43 16.01
N ASP A 138 -16.55 1.49 16.34
CA ASP A 138 -16.79 2.34 17.50
C ASP A 138 -17.22 3.75 17.04
N LYS A 139 -18.02 4.42 17.87
CA LYS A 139 -18.50 5.80 17.62
C LYS A 139 -17.35 6.78 17.36
N SER A 140 -16.19 6.58 17.98
CA SER A 140 -15.03 7.47 17.88
C SER A 140 -14.37 7.38 16.51
N VAL A 141 -14.31 6.17 15.94
CA VAL A 141 -13.80 5.93 14.59
C VAL A 141 -14.72 6.58 13.56
N ILE A 142 -16.03 6.41 13.74
CA ILE A 142 -17.05 7.00 12.86
C ILE A 142 -16.98 8.52 12.90
N SER A 143 -16.93 9.12 14.10
CA SER A 143 -16.77 10.56 14.26
C SER A 143 -15.51 11.09 13.55
N THR A 144 -14.40 10.35 13.63
CA THR A 144 -13.15 10.72 12.98
C THR A 144 -13.26 10.69 11.46
N ILE A 145 -13.98 9.70 10.90
CA ILE A 145 -14.23 9.60 9.46
C ILE A 145 -15.12 10.75 9.00
N ILE A 146 -16.26 10.98 9.66
CA ILE A 146 -17.20 12.04 9.27
C ILE A 146 -16.50 13.40 9.28
N LYS A 147 -15.82 13.76 10.37
CA LYS A 147 -15.06 15.02 10.49
C LYS A 147 -14.00 15.18 9.41
N ARG A 148 -13.38 14.07 8.98
CA ARG A 148 -12.36 14.08 7.92
C ARG A 148 -12.99 14.38 6.56
N GLU A 149 -14.08 13.70 6.22
CA GLU A 149 -14.70 13.86 4.90
C GLU A 149 -15.40 15.21 4.75
N THR A 150 -16.12 15.67 5.78
CA THR A 150 -16.78 17.01 5.73
C THR A 150 -15.80 18.17 5.66
N LYS A 151 -14.62 18.05 6.30
CA LYS A 151 -13.61 19.11 6.25
C LYS A 151 -12.87 19.18 4.90
N GLN A 152 -13.00 18.19 4.03
CA GLN A 152 -12.39 18.23 2.70
C GLN A 152 -13.27 18.95 1.66
N GLU A 153 -14.50 19.32 2.01
CA GLU A 153 -15.44 20.03 1.15
C GLU A 153 -15.44 21.56 1.36
N GLU A 154 -14.63 22.08 2.31
CA GLU A 154 -14.36 23.52 2.53
C GLU A 154 -13.03 23.94 1.90
#